data_AF-A0A3B0YEE2-F1
#
_entry.id   AF-A0A3B0YEE2-F1
#
_cell.length_a   1.000
_cell.length_b   1.000
_cell.length_c   1.000
_cell.angle_alpha   90.00
_cell.angle_beta   90.00
_cell.angle_gamma   90.00
#
_symmetry.space_group_name_H-M   'P 1'
#
loop_
_entity.id
_entity.type
_entity.pdbx_description
1 polymer ?
#
loop_
_entity_poly.entity_id
_entity_poly.type
_entity_poly.pdbx_seq_one_letter_code
_entity_poly.pdbx_strand_id
1 'polypeptide(L)'
;MNLKAIITGLGLALFQQTSQAIPVVYFDFDGDGLQDTSVTAALGDTLTASLYVSNVDDLEGGLIAWGSEINFDNAQLSAGSFSVDSQWFLSSSANNINNTEGSVELFSSIFGAGLTGTLKLADISFDAVGAGSSLLTMNELFADNAAFTGFGGAAVPSYNYDADIIFANANTVVNITAVPVPPAIVLFLSGLIGLTGIKKFRARAA
;
A
#
# COMPACT_ATOMS: atom_id res chain seq x y z
N MET A 1 20.40 -66.66 7.26
CA MET A 1 19.89 -65.47 7.98
C MET A 1 20.73 -64.27 7.57
N ASN A 2 20.40 -63.65 6.45
CA ASN A 2 19.51 -62.47 6.31
C ASN A 2 20.14 -61.16 6.79
N LEU A 3 21.05 -60.64 5.96
CA LEU A 3 21.53 -59.26 5.92
C LEU A 3 20.43 -58.30 5.38
N LYS A 4 19.19 -58.47 5.85
CA LYS A 4 18.00 -57.71 5.43
C LYS A 4 17.38 -56.86 6.55
N ALA A 5 18.08 -56.71 7.67
CA ALA A 5 17.55 -56.03 8.87
C ALA A 5 18.39 -54.82 9.32
N ILE A 6 19.11 -54.17 8.39
CA ILE A 6 19.72 -52.85 8.63
C ILE A 6 19.23 -51.87 7.54
N ILE A 7 17.97 -52.01 7.13
CA ILE A 7 17.25 -51.00 6.32
C ILE A 7 15.87 -50.75 6.95
N THR A 8 15.81 -50.81 8.29
CA THR A 8 14.60 -50.56 9.08
C THR A 8 14.91 -49.65 10.27
N GLY A 9 15.86 -48.74 10.07
CA GLY A 9 16.34 -47.81 11.10
C GLY A 9 16.98 -46.54 10.53
N LEU A 10 17.01 -46.38 9.21
CA LEU A 10 17.07 -45.05 8.62
C LEU A 10 15.65 -44.53 8.67
N GLY A 11 15.30 -43.98 9.83
CA GLY A 11 14.17 -43.08 9.94
C GLY A 11 14.28 -42.13 8.76
N LEU A 12 13.24 -42.13 7.96
CA LEU A 12 12.94 -41.08 7.01
C LEU A 12 12.78 -39.81 7.86
N ALA A 13 13.90 -39.24 8.30
CA ALA A 13 13.99 -37.82 8.54
C ALA A 13 13.78 -37.25 7.15
N LEU A 14 12.49 -37.08 6.79
CA LEU A 14 12.15 -35.96 5.95
C LEU A 14 12.88 -34.79 6.60
N PHE A 15 13.94 -34.34 5.96
CA PHE A 15 14.29 -32.95 6.03
C PHE A 15 13.02 -32.24 5.56
N GLN A 16 12.14 -31.92 6.51
CA GLN A 16 11.29 -30.74 6.36
C GLN A 16 12.31 -29.62 6.26
N GLN A 17 12.76 -29.37 5.03
CA GLN A 17 13.20 -28.06 4.66
C GLN A 17 11.97 -27.20 4.95
N THR A 18 11.92 -26.61 6.14
CA THR A 18 11.04 -25.49 6.43
C THR A 18 11.54 -24.41 5.49
N SER A 19 11.01 -24.37 4.26
CA SER A 19 11.29 -23.23 3.40
C SER A 19 10.77 -22.04 4.18
N GLN A 20 11.66 -21.14 4.57
CA GLN A 20 11.31 -19.83 5.11
C GLN A 20 10.23 -19.27 4.20
N ALA A 21 9.06 -19.00 4.77
CA ALA A 21 8.01 -18.36 4.00
C ALA A 21 8.50 -16.93 3.82
N ILE A 22 8.76 -16.53 2.57
CA ILE A 22 9.33 -15.21 2.32
C ILE A 22 8.27 -14.16 2.67
N PRO A 23 8.53 -13.21 3.59
CA PRO A 23 7.57 -12.18 3.93
C PRO A 23 7.22 -11.33 2.71
N VAL A 24 5.94 -11.07 2.51
CA VAL A 24 5.45 -10.28 1.36
C VAL A 24 4.65 -9.08 1.84
N VAL A 25 5.05 -7.89 1.43
CA VAL A 25 4.36 -6.62 1.71
C VAL A 25 3.42 -6.27 0.57
N TYR A 26 2.18 -5.90 0.89
CA TYR A 26 1.13 -5.59 -0.10
C TYR A 26 0.10 -4.58 0.42
N PHE A 27 -0.65 -4.00 -0.51
CA PHE A 27 -1.83 -3.19 -0.22
C PHE A 27 -3.13 -4.00 -0.33
N ASP A 28 -4.10 -3.62 0.48
CA ASP A 28 -5.49 -4.07 0.50
C ASP A 28 -6.40 -2.82 0.57
N PHE A 29 -7.29 -2.64 -0.41
CA PHE A 29 -8.20 -1.51 -0.53
C PHE A 29 -9.65 -1.84 -0.15
N ASP A 30 -10.03 -3.12 -0.11
CA ASP A 30 -11.41 -3.55 0.16
C ASP A 30 -11.61 -4.22 1.54
N GLY A 31 -10.51 -4.49 2.24
CA GLY A 31 -10.48 -4.98 3.61
C GLY A 31 -10.66 -6.50 3.72
N ASP A 32 -10.48 -7.26 2.65
CA ASP A 32 -10.57 -8.72 2.65
C ASP A 32 -9.27 -9.41 3.15
N GLY A 33 -8.21 -8.63 3.38
CA GLY A 33 -6.90 -9.09 3.83
C GLY A 33 -6.04 -9.72 2.74
N LEU A 34 -6.44 -9.64 1.48
CA LEU A 34 -5.70 -10.11 0.32
C LEU A 34 -5.06 -8.95 -0.44
N GLN A 35 -4.09 -9.29 -1.29
CA GLN A 35 -3.42 -8.29 -2.12
C GLN A 35 -4.34 -7.77 -3.22
N ASP A 36 -4.45 -6.45 -3.28
CA ASP A 36 -5.01 -5.74 -4.40
C ASP A 36 -3.94 -5.30 -5.39
N THR A 37 -4.13 -5.67 -6.66
CA THR A 37 -3.28 -5.22 -7.77
C THR A 37 -3.84 -4.00 -8.49
N SER A 38 -5.14 -3.71 -8.31
CA SER A 38 -5.77 -2.50 -8.84
C SER A 38 -7.02 -2.12 -8.07
N VAL A 39 -7.30 -0.82 -8.00
CA VAL A 39 -8.55 -0.26 -7.46
C VAL A 39 -9.07 0.83 -8.40
N THR A 40 -10.38 1.09 -8.38
CA THR A 40 -11.01 2.17 -9.15
C THR A 40 -11.67 3.17 -8.21
N ALA A 41 -11.49 4.45 -8.50
CA ALA A 41 -12.09 5.58 -7.77
C ALA A 41 -12.65 6.63 -8.74
N ALA A 42 -13.55 7.47 -8.25
CA ALA A 42 -13.92 8.71 -8.92
C ALA A 42 -13.07 9.87 -8.40
N LEU A 43 -12.87 10.89 -9.26
CA LEU A 43 -12.24 12.14 -8.84
C LEU A 43 -12.99 12.76 -7.66
N GLY A 44 -12.27 13.05 -6.57
CA GLY A 44 -12.82 13.55 -5.31
C GLY A 44 -13.13 12.47 -4.27
N ASP A 45 -13.02 11.18 -4.60
CA ASP A 45 -13.14 10.10 -3.62
C ASP A 45 -11.91 10.04 -2.71
N THR A 46 -12.12 9.57 -1.48
CA THR A 46 -11.04 9.17 -0.56
C THR A 46 -10.98 7.65 -0.51
N LEU A 47 -9.81 7.09 -0.79
CA LEU A 47 -9.49 5.67 -0.69
C LEU A 47 -8.72 5.39 0.61
N THR A 48 -8.87 4.20 1.16
CA THR A 48 -8.01 3.70 2.24
C THR A 48 -7.16 2.55 1.70
N ALA A 49 -5.84 2.73 1.69
CA ALA A 49 -4.88 1.68 1.39
C ALA A 49 -4.40 1.07 2.72
N SER A 50 -4.79 -0.17 3.00
CA SER A 50 -4.29 -0.93 4.14
C SER A 50 -2.99 -1.63 3.74
N LEU A 51 -1.91 -1.39 4.48
CA LEU A 51 -0.62 -2.02 4.28
C LEU A 51 -0.52 -3.29 5.14
N TYR A 52 -0.15 -4.40 4.51
CA TYR A 52 0.04 -5.69 5.18
C TYR A 52 1.41 -6.28 4.90
N VAL A 53 1.88 -7.13 5.80
CA VAL A 53 2.93 -8.11 5.55
C VAL A 53 2.39 -9.51 5.82
N SER A 54 2.51 -10.42 4.86
CA SER A 54 2.13 -11.84 5.00
C SER A 54 3.35 -12.72 5.15
N ASN A 55 3.12 -14.00 5.48
CA ASN A 55 4.14 -15.05 5.53
C ASN A 55 5.24 -14.81 6.55
N VAL A 56 5.00 -14.02 7.61
CA VAL A 56 5.97 -13.86 8.69
C VAL A 56 6.00 -15.14 9.52
N ASP A 57 7.10 -15.89 9.48
CA ASP A 57 7.30 -17.10 10.27
C ASP A 57 8.03 -16.82 11.60
N ASP A 58 8.18 -17.86 12.43
CA ASP A 58 8.86 -17.77 13.73
C ASP A 58 10.33 -18.18 13.67
N LEU A 59 10.88 -18.46 12.48
CA LEU A 59 12.24 -19.00 12.32
C LEU A 59 13.29 -18.03 12.87
N GLU A 60 13.10 -16.74 12.59
CA GLU A 60 13.92 -15.63 13.11
C GLU A 60 13.22 -14.88 14.26
N GLY A 61 12.31 -15.57 14.96
CA GLY A 61 11.58 -15.05 16.12
C GLY A 61 10.38 -14.15 15.79
N GLY A 62 10.00 -14.03 14.52
CA GLY A 62 8.92 -13.15 14.05
C GLY A 62 9.36 -11.69 13.88
N LEU A 63 8.48 -10.87 13.31
CA LEU A 63 8.75 -9.46 12.99
C LEU A 63 8.55 -8.57 14.22
N ILE A 64 9.51 -7.69 14.51
CA ILE A 64 9.47 -6.72 15.63
C ILE A 64 9.52 -5.26 15.18
N ALA A 65 9.93 -5.00 13.94
CA ALA A 65 10.00 -3.67 13.35
C ALA A 65 9.71 -3.73 11.86
N TRP A 66 9.11 -2.66 11.33
CA TRP A 66 8.88 -2.48 9.90
C TRP A 66 9.04 -1.01 9.53
N GLY A 67 9.42 -0.77 8.27
CA GLY A 67 9.63 0.55 7.69
C GLY A 67 9.47 0.47 6.18
N SER A 68 8.56 1.28 5.65
CA SER A 68 8.25 1.29 4.22
C SER A 68 8.12 2.72 3.71
N GLU A 69 8.64 2.95 2.51
CA GLU A 69 8.35 4.13 1.71
C GLU A 69 7.32 3.78 0.64
N ILE A 70 6.23 4.54 0.59
CA ILE A 70 5.17 4.43 -0.39
C ILE A 70 5.27 5.62 -1.35
N ASN A 71 5.41 5.39 -2.65
CA ASN A 71 5.41 6.45 -3.66
C ASN A 71 4.15 6.42 -4.52
N PHE A 72 3.69 7.59 -4.97
CA PHE A 72 2.50 7.80 -5.78
C PHE A 72 2.67 8.99 -6.75
N ASP A 73 1.86 9.03 -7.81
CA ASP A 73 1.75 10.21 -8.67
C ASP A 73 0.92 11.29 -7.96
N ASN A 74 1.58 12.37 -7.55
CA ASN A 74 0.95 13.49 -6.84
C ASN A 74 0.09 14.42 -7.73
N ALA A 75 0.10 14.22 -9.05
CA ALA A 75 -0.87 14.85 -9.94
C ALA A 75 -2.24 14.14 -9.88
N GLN A 76 -2.28 12.91 -9.38
CA GLN A 76 -3.46 12.05 -9.37
C GLN A 76 -3.97 11.77 -7.95
N LEU A 77 -3.07 11.56 -7.00
CA LEU A 77 -3.38 11.28 -5.61
C LEU A 77 -2.77 12.31 -4.66
N SER A 78 -3.41 12.50 -3.51
CA SER A 78 -2.85 13.22 -2.36
C SER A 78 -3.05 12.36 -1.11
N ALA A 79 -1.98 12.02 -0.41
CA ALA A 79 -2.07 11.35 0.88
C ALA A 79 -2.61 12.33 1.95
N GLY A 80 -3.63 11.92 2.69
CA GLY A 80 -4.31 12.75 3.69
C GLY A 80 -3.87 12.46 5.13
N SER A 81 -3.94 11.19 5.54
CA SER A 81 -3.65 10.74 6.89
C SER A 81 -3.14 9.31 6.89
N PHE A 82 -2.53 8.90 7.99
CA PHE A 82 -2.18 7.50 8.23
C PHE A 82 -2.53 7.09 9.66
N SER A 83 -2.74 5.79 9.87
CA SER A 83 -2.89 5.17 11.18
C SER A 83 -2.10 3.87 11.22
N VAL A 84 -1.05 3.83 12.04
CA VAL A 84 -0.31 2.59 12.31
C VAL A 84 -1.20 1.64 13.12
N ASP A 85 -1.20 0.35 12.78
CA ASP A 85 -2.00 -0.64 13.50
C ASP A 85 -1.58 -0.72 14.98
N SER A 86 -2.57 -0.82 15.87
CA SER A 86 -2.37 -0.77 17.33
C SER A 86 -1.39 -1.82 17.89
N GLN A 87 -1.12 -2.90 17.15
CA GLN A 87 -0.11 -3.87 17.56
C GLN A 87 1.30 -3.28 17.54
N TRP A 88 1.55 -2.24 16.74
CA TRP A 88 2.84 -1.56 16.59
C TRP A 88 2.88 -0.26 17.40
N PHE A 89 3.25 -0.35 18.68
CA PHE A 89 3.10 0.74 19.64
C PHE A 89 4.34 1.66 19.79
N LEU A 90 5.45 1.38 19.10
CA LEU A 90 6.64 2.25 19.07
C LEU A 90 6.73 2.97 17.72
N SER A 91 5.81 3.90 17.50
CA SER A 91 5.84 4.78 16.33
C SER A 91 6.68 6.03 16.58
N SER A 92 7.26 6.57 15.51
CA SER A 92 8.14 7.75 15.57
C SER A 92 7.44 9.00 15.02
N SER A 93 7.89 10.17 15.49
CA SER A 93 7.54 11.46 14.89
C SER A 93 8.15 11.68 13.51
N ALA A 94 9.02 10.78 13.04
CA ALA A 94 9.60 10.84 11.70
C ALA A 94 8.76 10.14 10.63
N ASN A 95 7.59 9.56 10.98
CA ASN A 95 6.59 9.19 9.98
C ASN A 95 6.09 10.45 9.26
N ASN A 96 6.04 10.42 7.93
CA ASN A 96 5.89 11.62 7.13
C ASN A 96 5.00 11.39 5.90
N ILE A 97 4.21 12.41 5.56
CA ILE A 97 3.48 12.49 4.28
C ILE A 97 4.06 13.68 3.50
N ASN A 98 4.63 13.42 2.32
CA ASN A 98 5.13 14.45 1.42
C ASN A 98 4.37 14.44 0.08
N ASN A 99 3.26 15.18 0.02
CA ASN A 99 2.48 15.34 -1.22
C ASN A 99 3.23 16.12 -2.32
N THR A 100 4.30 16.84 -2.00
CA THR A 100 5.09 17.55 -3.03
C THR A 100 5.97 16.59 -3.81
N GLU A 101 6.50 15.57 -3.15
CA GLU A 101 7.34 14.53 -3.77
C GLU A 101 6.54 13.29 -4.16
N GLY A 102 5.31 13.15 -3.64
CA GLY A 102 4.47 11.99 -3.89
C GLY A 102 4.89 10.78 -3.06
N SER A 103 5.23 10.98 -1.77
CA SER A 103 5.68 9.91 -0.89
C SER A 103 4.99 9.89 0.48
N VAL A 104 4.91 8.71 1.07
CA VAL A 104 4.54 8.45 2.47
C VAL A 104 5.58 7.53 3.07
N GLU A 105 6.23 7.96 4.15
CA GLU A 105 7.26 7.21 4.87
C GLU A 105 6.70 6.79 6.22
N LEU A 106 6.56 5.48 6.45
CA LEU A 106 6.02 4.95 7.71
C LEU A 106 6.94 3.89 8.28
N PHE A 107 7.11 3.93 9.59
CA PHE A 107 7.78 2.89 10.34
C PHE A 107 7.23 2.80 11.77
N SER A 108 7.35 1.61 12.34
CA SER A 108 6.97 1.34 13.73
C SER A 108 7.62 0.05 14.22
N SER A 109 7.66 -0.14 15.54
CA SER A 109 8.19 -1.35 16.16
C SER A 109 7.45 -1.75 17.44
N ILE A 110 7.87 -2.86 18.02
CA ILE A 110 7.41 -3.37 19.31
C ILE A 110 8.60 -3.77 20.19
N PHE A 111 8.33 -3.95 21.49
CA PHE A 111 9.22 -4.69 22.40
C PHE A 111 8.65 -6.08 22.67
N GLY A 112 9.51 -7.10 22.69
CA GLY A 112 9.17 -8.45 23.15
C GLY A 112 9.26 -9.49 22.05
N ALA A 113 8.35 -10.47 22.09
CA ALA A 113 8.28 -11.52 21.09
C ALA A 113 7.85 -10.95 19.73
N GLY A 114 8.45 -11.44 18.65
CA GLY A 114 8.05 -11.03 17.31
C GLY A 114 6.67 -11.55 16.94
N LEU A 115 6.04 -10.82 16.03
CA LEU A 115 4.72 -11.11 15.50
C LEU A 115 4.87 -12.06 14.29
N THR A 116 3.90 -12.94 14.10
CA THR A 116 3.91 -13.96 13.05
C THR A 116 2.56 -14.02 12.31
N GLY A 117 2.55 -14.62 11.12
CA GLY A 117 1.40 -14.72 10.25
C GLY A 117 1.26 -13.52 9.32
N THR A 118 0.01 -13.15 9.03
CA THR A 118 -0.33 -11.94 8.27
C THR A 118 -0.61 -10.81 9.25
N LEU A 119 0.14 -9.73 9.12
CA LEU A 119 0.12 -8.59 10.03
C LEU A 119 -0.31 -7.35 9.27
N LYS A 120 -1.27 -6.61 9.84
CA LYS A 120 -1.59 -5.27 9.38
C LYS A 120 -0.52 -4.30 9.90
N LEU A 121 0.02 -3.48 9.02
CA LEU A 121 1.07 -2.50 9.34
C LEU A 121 0.45 -1.12 9.61
N ALA A 122 -0.30 -0.60 8.63
CA ALA A 122 -0.93 0.71 8.74
C ALA A 122 -2.11 0.87 7.75
N ASP A 123 -2.94 1.88 7.99
CA ASP A 123 -3.88 2.44 7.04
C ASP A 123 -3.35 3.78 6.52
N ILE A 124 -3.48 4.03 5.22
CA ILE A 124 -3.13 5.30 4.57
C ILE A 124 -4.34 5.79 3.78
N SER A 125 -4.76 7.02 3.99
CA SER A 125 -5.84 7.62 3.20
C SER A 125 -5.29 8.39 2.01
N PHE A 126 -5.82 8.13 0.82
CA PHE A 126 -5.47 8.83 -0.42
C PHE A 126 -6.71 9.50 -1.02
N ASP A 127 -6.63 10.80 -1.26
CA ASP A 127 -7.63 11.56 -1.98
C ASP A 127 -7.32 11.55 -3.48
N ALA A 128 -8.33 11.23 -4.30
CA ALA A 128 -8.25 11.31 -5.75
C ALA A 128 -8.38 12.78 -6.21
N VAL A 129 -7.26 13.40 -6.58
CA VAL A 129 -7.16 14.84 -6.92
C VAL A 129 -7.03 15.12 -8.42
N GLY A 130 -6.69 14.11 -9.22
CA GLY A 130 -6.63 14.17 -10.68
C GLY A 130 -7.25 12.93 -11.32
N ALA A 131 -7.72 13.06 -12.57
CA ALA A 131 -8.19 11.90 -13.34
C ALA A 131 -7.02 11.28 -14.14
N GLY A 132 -6.95 9.95 -14.16
CA GLY A 132 -5.81 9.23 -14.73
C GLY A 132 -5.54 7.93 -13.97
N SER A 133 -4.28 7.49 -13.98
CA SER A 133 -3.82 6.32 -13.23
C SER A 133 -2.63 6.71 -12.37
N SER A 134 -2.63 6.32 -11.10
CA SER A 134 -1.48 6.42 -10.21
C SER A 134 -0.98 5.02 -9.87
N LEU A 135 0.32 4.79 -10.00
CA LEU A 135 0.96 3.55 -9.57
C LEU A 135 1.45 3.75 -8.13
N LEU A 136 0.91 2.99 -7.18
CA LEU A 136 1.37 3.00 -5.80
C LEU A 136 2.51 2.00 -5.62
N THR A 137 3.70 2.50 -5.33
CA THR A 137 4.89 1.65 -5.16
C THR A 137 5.34 1.57 -3.71
N MET A 138 5.76 0.39 -3.26
CA MET A 138 6.35 0.20 -1.93
C MET A 138 7.84 -0.15 -2.05
N ASN A 139 8.66 0.48 -1.22
CA ASN A 139 10.08 0.22 -1.11
C ASN A 139 10.49 0.09 0.36
N GLU A 140 11.66 -0.49 0.59
CA GLU A 140 12.33 -0.39 1.88
C GLU A 140 12.59 1.08 2.22
N LEU A 141 12.22 1.47 3.45
CA LEU A 141 12.50 2.82 3.93
C LEU A 141 14.01 2.99 4.14
N PHE A 142 14.59 4.03 3.53
CA PHE A 142 16.02 4.33 3.61
C PHE A 142 16.95 3.17 3.18
N ALA A 143 16.62 2.48 2.08
CA ALA A 143 17.41 1.37 1.53
C ALA A 143 18.93 1.66 1.34
N ASP A 144 19.31 2.93 1.14
CA ASP A 144 20.71 3.35 1.01
C ASP A 144 21.46 3.49 2.35
N ASN A 145 20.74 3.44 3.47
CA ASN A 145 21.30 3.58 4.82
C ASN A 145 21.48 2.21 5.48
N ALA A 146 22.65 1.60 5.29
CA ALA A 146 22.99 0.29 5.88
C ALA A 146 22.94 0.21 7.42
N ALA A 147 22.80 1.35 8.12
CA ALA A 147 22.61 1.37 9.58
C ALA A 147 21.12 1.34 9.99
N PHE A 148 20.21 1.52 9.04
CA PHE A 148 18.79 1.36 9.23
C PHE A 148 18.39 -0.08 8.85
N THR A 149 17.47 -0.65 9.62
CA THR A 149 16.85 -1.94 9.30
C THR A 149 15.38 -1.66 9.13
N GLY A 150 14.89 -1.76 7.90
CA GLY A 150 13.49 -1.54 7.57
C GLY A 150 12.63 -2.58 8.27
N PHE A 151 12.97 -3.86 8.09
CA PHE A 151 12.24 -5.00 8.62
C PHE A 151 13.13 -5.83 9.54
N GLY A 152 12.83 -5.81 10.84
CA GLY A 152 13.66 -6.44 11.86
C GLY A 152 12.97 -7.64 12.51
N GLY A 153 13.69 -8.74 12.69
CA GLY A 153 13.26 -9.95 13.39
C GLY A 153 13.66 -9.99 14.86
N ALA A 154 12.94 -10.78 15.67
CA ALA A 154 13.12 -10.85 17.12
C ALA A 154 14.34 -11.68 17.58
N ALA A 155 14.96 -12.45 16.68
CA ALA A 155 16.21 -13.17 16.96
C ALA A 155 17.29 -12.23 17.53
N VAL A 156 18.29 -12.77 18.24
CA VAL A 156 19.39 -11.98 18.80
C VAL A 156 20.73 -12.47 18.25
N PRO A 157 21.50 -11.63 17.53
CA PRO A 157 21.17 -10.26 17.11
C PRO A 157 19.95 -10.22 16.18
N SER A 158 19.25 -9.08 16.13
CA SER A 158 18.04 -8.90 15.31
C SER A 158 18.32 -9.32 13.88
N TYR A 159 17.48 -10.23 13.37
CA TYR A 159 17.56 -10.64 11.97
C TYR A 159 17.13 -9.48 11.08
N ASN A 160 17.89 -9.24 10.01
CA ASN A 160 17.52 -8.22 9.03
C ASN A 160 16.75 -8.89 7.88
N TYR A 161 15.45 -8.62 7.78
CA TYR A 161 14.59 -9.10 6.70
C TYR A 161 14.64 -8.25 5.42
N ASP A 162 15.33 -7.10 5.39
CA ASP A 162 15.37 -6.18 4.24
C ASP A 162 15.79 -6.87 2.94
N ALA A 163 16.74 -7.81 3.02
CA ALA A 163 17.21 -8.57 1.86
C ALA A 163 16.25 -9.69 1.41
N ASP A 164 15.36 -10.13 2.30
CA ASP A 164 14.45 -11.24 2.05
C ASP A 164 13.06 -10.75 1.68
N ILE A 165 12.64 -9.59 2.18
CA ILE A 165 11.27 -9.13 2.05
C ILE A 165 10.94 -8.83 0.59
N ILE A 166 9.77 -9.31 0.17
CA ILE A 166 9.26 -9.06 -1.17
C ILE A 166 8.21 -7.97 -1.08
N PHE A 167 8.45 -6.85 -1.74
CA PHE A 167 7.38 -5.92 -2.09
C PHE A 167 6.65 -6.49 -3.30
N ALA A 168 5.39 -6.88 -3.11
CA ALA A 168 4.67 -7.66 -4.10
C ALA A 168 4.74 -7.00 -5.49
N ASN A 169 5.21 -7.78 -6.46
CA ASN A 169 6.13 -7.37 -7.54
C ASN A 169 5.58 -6.43 -8.63
N ALA A 170 4.40 -5.84 -8.41
CA ALA A 170 3.82 -4.79 -9.24
C ALA A 170 2.72 -4.08 -8.44
N ASN A 171 3.13 -3.28 -7.45
CA ASN A 171 2.59 -1.94 -7.17
C ASN A 171 1.15 -1.68 -7.64
N THR A 172 0.25 -1.42 -6.71
CA THR A 172 -1.19 -1.32 -6.97
C THR A 172 -1.52 -0.13 -7.88
N VAL A 173 -2.30 -0.37 -8.93
CA VAL A 173 -2.77 0.70 -9.83
C VAL A 173 -4.08 1.28 -9.31
N VAL A 174 -4.07 2.58 -9.00
CA VAL A 174 -5.29 3.34 -8.69
C VAL A 174 -5.78 4.00 -9.97
N ASN A 175 -6.92 3.55 -10.49
CA ASN A 175 -7.57 4.11 -11.68
C ASN A 175 -8.60 5.15 -11.27
N ILE A 176 -8.40 6.42 -11.64
CA ILE A 176 -9.25 7.53 -11.25
C ILE A 176 -10.06 8.02 -12.43
N THR A 177 -11.38 7.89 -12.33
CA THR A 177 -12.32 8.30 -13.35
C THR A 177 -12.76 9.75 -13.14
N ALA A 178 -12.80 10.54 -14.20
CA ALA A 178 -13.36 11.89 -14.14
C ALA A 178 -14.87 11.82 -13.85
N VAL A 179 -15.35 12.67 -12.93
CA VAL A 179 -16.79 12.78 -12.68
C VAL A 179 -17.48 13.41 -13.89
N PRO A 180 -18.51 12.78 -14.49
CA PRO A 180 -19.24 13.36 -15.61
C PRO A 180 -19.85 14.70 -15.22
N VAL A 181 -19.58 15.75 -15.99
CA VAL A 181 -20.18 17.07 -15.76
C VAL A 181 -21.70 16.95 -15.98
N PRO A 182 -22.55 17.25 -14.98
CA PRO A 182 -23.99 17.12 -15.14
C PRO A 182 -24.50 17.96 -16.32
N PRO A 183 -25.46 17.45 -17.13
CA PRO A 183 -26.08 18.20 -18.23
C PRO A 183 -26.69 19.53 -17.78
N ALA A 184 -26.97 19.69 -16.49
CA ALA A 184 -27.46 20.92 -15.88
C ALA A 184 -26.52 22.12 -16.10
N ILE A 185 -25.19 21.93 -16.22
CA ILE A 185 -24.27 23.06 -16.52
C ILE A 185 -24.43 23.50 -17.98
N VAL A 186 -24.58 22.55 -18.91
CA VAL A 186 -24.90 22.86 -20.32
C VAL A 186 -26.27 23.54 -20.40
N LEU A 187 -27.24 23.07 -19.61
CA LEU A 187 -28.57 23.65 -19.53
C LEU A 187 -28.53 25.07 -18.93
N PHE A 188 -27.76 25.29 -17.87
CA PHE A 188 -27.59 26.60 -17.22
C PHE A 188 -26.92 27.61 -18.15
N LEU A 189 -25.86 27.19 -18.86
CA LEU A 189 -25.22 28.00 -19.90
C LEU A 189 -26.16 28.30 -21.07
N SER A 190 -26.93 27.31 -21.53
CA SER A 190 -27.93 27.51 -22.59
C SER A 190 -29.07 28.45 -22.15
N GLY A 191 -29.48 28.40 -20.89
CA GLY A 191 -30.49 29.28 -20.31
C GLY A 191 -30.00 30.73 -20.20
N LEU A 192 -28.71 30.94 -19.90
CA LEU A 192 -28.10 32.27 -19.86
C LEU A 192 -28.01 32.93 -21.24
N ILE A 193 -27.74 32.15 -22.29
CA ILE A 193 -27.78 32.59 -23.69
C ILE A 193 -29.22 32.94 -24.10
N GLY A 194 -30.21 32.16 -23.65
CA GLY A 194 -31.63 32.49 -23.86
C GLY A 194 -32.07 33.78 -23.16
N LEU A 195 -31.52 34.07 -21.97
CA LEU A 195 -31.89 35.23 -21.16
C LEU A 195 -31.27 36.55 -21.65
N THR A 196 -30.11 36.50 -22.31
CA THR A 196 -29.42 37.69 -22.85
C THR A 196 -30.03 38.24 -24.14
N GLY A 197 -31.06 37.57 -24.68
CA GLY A 197 -32.01 38.14 -25.63
C GLY A 197 -31.43 38.43 -27.02
N ILE A 198 -31.88 37.66 -28.02
CA ILE A 198 -31.74 38.02 -29.43
C ILE A 198 -32.48 39.35 -29.65
N LYS A 199 -31.76 40.48 -29.64
CA LYS A 199 -32.30 41.77 -30.05
C LYS A 199 -32.74 41.65 -31.52
N LYS A 200 -34.05 41.52 -31.76
CA LYS A 200 -34.63 41.61 -33.10
C LYS A 200 -34.26 42.98 -33.71
N PHE A 201 -33.30 42.99 -34.64
CA PHE A 201 -33.06 44.11 -35.52
C PHE A 201 -34.33 44.33 -36.37
N ARG A 202 -35.10 45.38 -36.07
CA ARG A 202 -36.14 45.86 -37.00
C ARG A 202 -35.44 46.61 -38.13
N ALA A 203 -35.46 46.05 -39.33
CA ALA A 203 -35.14 46.79 -40.54
C ALA A 203 -36.19 47.90 -40.73
N ARG A 204 -35.75 49.16 -40.80
CA ARG A 204 -36.60 50.27 -41.26
C ARG A 204 -36.74 50.15 -42.78
N ALA A 205 -37.95 49.91 -43.25
CA ALA A 205 -38.29 50.12 -44.65
C ALA A 205 -38.35 51.63 -44.93
N ALA A 206 -37.65 52.05 -45.99
CA ALA A 206 -37.70 53.40 -46.55
C ALA A 206 -38.89 53.54 -47.51
#